data_AF-A0A5R8QDT5-F1
#
_entry.id   AF-A0A5R8QDT5-F1
#
_cell.length_a   1.000
_cell.length_b   1.000
_cell.length_c   1.000
_cell.angle_alpha   90.00
_cell.angle_beta   90.00
_cell.angle_gamma   90.00
#
_symmetry.space_group_name_H-M   'P 1'
#
loop_
_entity.id
_entity.type
_entity.pdbx_description
1 polymer ?
#
loop_
_entity_poly.entity_id
_entity_poly.type
_entity_poly.pdbx_seq_one_letter_code
_entity_poly.pdbx_strand_id
1 'polypeptide(L)'
;MGNGICSRVPPPVGWSANRQTHPAIAQAIFALSSDERTPEAIWEAPTPEEWRKISELVVEYVDDGDFACDNGKFAWGPFETLRLWPARRED
;
A
#
# COMPACT_ATOMS: atom_id res chain seq x y z
N MET A 1 1.70 20.73 -18.94
CA MET A 1 1.51 20.23 -17.57
C MET A 1 1.00 18.82 -17.69
N GLY A 2 1.91 17.84 -17.56
CA GLY A 2 1.60 16.43 -17.78
C GLY A 2 0.82 15.87 -16.61
N ASN A 3 -0.51 15.98 -16.67
CA ASN A 3 -1.41 15.18 -15.84
C ASN A 3 -1.44 13.75 -16.39
N GLY A 4 -0.32 13.04 -16.26
CA GLY A 4 -0.32 11.58 -16.33
C GLY A 4 -0.63 11.11 -14.93
N ILE A 5 -1.90 10.79 -14.66
CA ILE A 5 -2.27 9.96 -13.52
C ILE A 5 -1.31 8.78 -13.57
N CYS A 6 -0.39 8.70 -12.59
CA CYS A 6 0.52 7.56 -12.43
C CYS A 6 -0.36 6.33 -12.60
N SER A 7 -0.13 5.61 -13.69
CA SER A 7 -0.96 4.48 -14.10
C SER A 7 -1.27 3.67 -12.85
N ARG A 8 -2.54 3.63 -12.43
CA ARG A 8 -3.03 2.70 -11.40
C ARG A 8 -2.90 1.32 -12.00
N VAL A 9 -1.67 0.82 -12.10
CA VAL A 9 -1.38 -0.52 -12.54
C VAL A 9 -1.80 -1.38 -11.37
N PRO A 10 -2.90 -2.15 -11.48
CA PRO A 10 -3.25 -3.07 -10.41
C PRO A 10 -2.09 -4.06 -10.26
N PRO A 11 -1.74 -4.47 -9.03
CA PRO A 11 -0.72 -5.47 -8.81
C PRO A 11 -1.06 -6.73 -9.62
N PRO A 12 -0.08 -7.41 -10.23
CA PRO A 12 -0.31 -8.62 -10.98
C PRO A 12 -1.02 -9.66 -10.10
N VAL A 13 -1.98 -10.37 -10.69
CA VAL A 13 -2.78 -11.37 -9.99
C VAL A 13 -1.85 -12.40 -9.34
N GLY A 14 -1.93 -12.54 -8.02
CA GLY A 14 -1.08 -13.44 -7.24
C GLY A 14 0.20 -12.83 -6.65
N TRP A 15 0.56 -11.58 -6.96
CA TRP A 15 1.73 -10.92 -6.33
C TRP A 15 1.58 -10.82 -4.81
N SER A 16 0.42 -10.34 -4.36
CA SER A 16 0.07 -10.22 -2.94
C SER A 16 -0.06 -11.59 -2.27
N ALA A 17 -0.63 -12.58 -2.98
CA ALA A 17 -0.77 -13.94 -2.46
C ALA A 17 0.59 -14.63 -2.27
N ASN A 18 1.51 -14.49 -3.23
CA ASN A 18 2.84 -15.08 -3.16
C ASN A 18 3.68 -14.51 -2.00
N ARG A 19 3.47 -13.23 -1.67
CA ARG A 19 4.18 -12.53 -0.59
C ARG A 19 3.43 -12.52 0.73
N GLN A 20 2.22 -13.11 0.77
CA GLN A 20 1.30 -13.02 1.91
C GLN A 20 1.07 -11.57 2.36
N THR A 21 1.03 -10.66 1.38
CA THR A 21 0.84 -9.23 1.55
C THR A 21 -0.63 -8.89 1.33
N HIS A 22 -1.15 -7.95 2.11
CA HIS A 22 -2.51 -7.46 1.97
C HIS A 22 -2.67 -6.76 0.61
N PRO A 23 -3.78 -6.98 -0.12
CA PRO A 23 -3.97 -6.39 -1.44
C PRO A 23 -3.94 -4.85 -1.43
N ALA A 24 -4.42 -4.20 -0.35
CA ALA A 24 -4.30 -2.75 -0.17
C ALA A 24 -2.85 -2.24 -0.14
N ILE A 25 -1.95 -2.96 0.54
CA ILE A 25 -0.52 -2.61 0.58
C ILE A 25 0.10 -2.82 -0.80
N ALA A 26 -0.21 -3.93 -1.46
CA ALA A 26 0.28 -4.18 -2.80
C ALA A 26 -0.18 -3.08 -3.77
N GLN A 27 -1.44 -2.69 -3.73
CA GLN A 27 -1.97 -1.59 -4.53
C GLN A 27 -1.22 -0.27 -4.27
N ALA A 28 -0.98 0.07 -3.00
CA ALA A 28 -0.25 1.29 -2.64
C ALA A 28 1.22 1.26 -3.11
N ILE A 29 1.89 0.12 -2.99
CA ILE A 29 3.26 -0.08 -3.48
C ILE A 29 3.33 0.10 -5.00
N PHE A 30 2.39 -0.49 -5.74
CA PHE A 30 2.34 -0.35 -7.19
C PHE A 30 1.99 1.08 -7.63
N ALA A 31 1.12 1.76 -6.89
CA ALA A 31 0.81 3.17 -7.13
C ALA A 31 2.01 4.10 -6.89
N LEU A 32 2.90 3.75 -5.97
CA LEU A 32 4.15 4.51 -5.71
C LEU A 32 5.32 4.08 -6.57
N SER A 33 5.26 2.89 -7.17
CA SER A 33 6.33 2.40 -8.03
C SER A 33 6.48 3.28 -9.27
N SER A 34 7.73 3.43 -9.69
CA SER A 34 8.10 4.19 -10.86
C SER A 34 9.20 3.46 -11.63
N ASP A 35 9.60 3.97 -12.78
CA ASP A 35 10.68 3.37 -13.60
C ASP A 35 12.00 3.29 -12.81
N GLU A 36 12.27 4.31 -11.98
CA GLU A 36 13.44 4.36 -11.10
C GLU A 36 13.31 3.47 -9.87
N ARG A 37 12.07 3.18 -9.43
CA ARG A 37 11.83 2.36 -8.25
C ARG A 37 10.75 1.30 -8.42
N THR A 38 11.20 0.06 -8.55
CA THR A 38 10.32 -1.09 -8.74
C THR A 38 9.48 -1.38 -7.48
N PRO A 39 8.26 -1.91 -7.66
CA PRO A 39 7.40 -2.27 -6.53
C PRO A 39 8.03 -3.31 -5.61
N GLU A 40 8.85 -4.22 -6.18
CA GLU A 40 9.56 -5.24 -5.41
C GLU A 40 10.60 -4.64 -4.48
N ALA A 41 11.32 -3.62 -4.96
CA ALA A 41 12.29 -2.94 -4.13
C ALA A 41 11.56 -2.12 -3.04
N ILE A 42 10.44 -1.46 -3.35
CA ILE A 42 9.62 -0.73 -2.34
C ILE A 42 9.13 -1.70 -1.28
N TRP A 43 8.72 -2.89 -1.67
CA TRP A 43 8.29 -3.93 -0.75
C TRP A 43 9.43 -4.47 0.13
N GLU A 44 10.61 -4.70 -0.46
CA GLU A 44 11.78 -5.26 0.23
C GLU A 44 12.41 -4.26 1.21
N ALA A 45 12.55 -3.00 0.77
CA ALA A 45 13.17 -1.93 1.53
C ALA A 45 12.49 -0.59 1.20
N PRO A 46 11.33 -0.31 1.83
CA PRO A 46 10.68 1.00 1.71
C PRO A 46 11.47 2.04 2.49
N THR A 47 11.67 3.21 1.89
CA THR A 47 12.14 4.40 2.59
C THR A 47 11.05 4.92 3.55
N PRO A 48 11.41 5.71 4.58
CA PRO A 48 10.44 6.27 5.51
C PRO A 48 9.35 7.12 4.82
N GLU A 49 9.69 7.79 3.72
CA GLU A 49 8.75 8.58 2.92
C GLU A 49 7.76 7.68 2.16
N GLU A 50 8.26 6.61 1.52
CA GLU A 50 7.41 5.61 0.87
C GLU A 50 6.49 4.94 1.90
N TRP A 51 7.01 4.58 3.07
CA TRP A 51 6.21 3.97 4.15
C TRP A 51 5.05 4.86 4.56
N ARG A 52 5.30 6.16 4.73
CA ARG A 52 4.27 7.15 5.06
C ARG A 52 3.21 7.22 3.96
N LYS A 53 3.63 7.36 2.70
CA LYS A 53 2.71 7.42 1.56
C LYS A 53 1.88 6.15 1.40
N ILE A 54 2.47 4.98 1.64
CA ILE A 54 1.75 3.70 1.59
C ILE A 54 0.68 3.67 2.67
N SER A 55 1.03 4.11 3.88
CA SER A 55 0.06 4.20 4.98
C SER A 55 -1.09 5.14 4.64
N GLU A 56 -0.80 6.31 4.05
CA GLU A 56 -1.81 7.28 3.60
C GLU A 56 -2.74 6.67 2.53
N LEU A 57 -2.18 6.04 1.50
CA LEU A 57 -2.96 5.39 0.44
C LEU A 57 -3.83 4.24 0.98
N VAL A 58 -3.29 3.42 1.89
CA VAL A 58 -4.06 2.32 2.49
C VAL A 58 -5.22 2.86 3.33
N VAL A 59 -5.04 3.98 4.06
CA VAL A 59 -6.15 4.66 4.76
C VAL A 59 -7.21 5.10 3.76
N GLU A 60 -6.81 5.78 2.68
CA GLU A 60 -7.76 6.25 1.66
C GLU A 60 -8.55 5.10 1.03
N TYR A 61 -7.90 3.98 0.70
CA TYR A 61 -8.62 2.84 0.11
C TYR A 61 -9.57 2.15 1.09
N VAL A 62 -9.25 2.18 2.37
CA VAL A 62 -10.12 1.62 3.42
C VAL A 62 -11.31 2.56 3.69
N ASP A 63 -11.07 3.87 3.69
CA ASP A 63 -12.11 4.90 3.88
C ASP A 63 -13.09 4.92 2.69
N ASP A 64 -12.59 4.78 1.46
CA ASP A 64 -13.38 4.66 0.24
C ASP A 64 -14.17 3.33 0.16
N GLY A 65 -13.78 2.34 0.96
CA GLY A 65 -14.40 1.01 0.99
C GLY A 65 -13.90 0.04 -0.09
N ASP A 66 -12.79 0.36 -0.76
CA ASP A 66 -12.14 -0.49 -1.77
C ASP A 66 -11.50 -1.74 -1.13
N PHE A 67 -11.02 -1.63 0.12
CA PHE A 67 -10.52 -2.75 0.91
C PHE A 67 -11.12 -2.85 2.31
N ALA A 68 -11.35 -4.09 2.75
CA ALA A 68 -11.72 -4.37 4.13
C ALA A 68 -10.56 -4.08 5.10
N CYS A 69 -10.88 -3.43 6.21
CA CYS A 69 -9.94 -3.22 7.31
C CYS A 69 -9.91 -4.46 8.21
N ASP A 70 -8.81 -5.22 8.21
CA ASP A 70 -8.61 -6.34 9.13
C ASP A 70 -8.12 -5.81 10.49
N ASN A 71 -9.04 -5.20 11.25
CA ASN A 71 -8.76 -4.69 12.60
C ASN A 71 -7.55 -3.72 12.66
N GLY A 72 -7.35 -2.92 11.60
CA GLY A 72 -6.27 -1.95 11.46
C GLY A 72 -4.89 -2.55 11.15
N LYS A 73 -4.82 -3.86 10.86
CA LYS A 73 -3.60 -4.58 10.53
C LYS A 73 -3.61 -4.97 9.06
N PHE A 74 -2.57 -4.59 8.35
CA PHE A 74 -2.38 -4.95 6.96
C PHE A 74 -1.08 -5.75 6.86
N ALA A 75 -1.16 -7.01 6.46
CA ALA A 75 0.02 -7.85 6.31
C ALA A 75 0.96 -7.26 5.25
N TRP A 76 2.16 -6.84 5.63
CA TRP A 76 3.21 -6.46 4.69
C TRP A 76 3.89 -7.72 4.14
N GLY A 77 4.02 -8.75 4.98
CA GLY A 77 4.45 -10.09 4.60
C GLY A 77 4.13 -11.11 5.71
N PRO A 78 4.73 -12.31 5.70
CA PRO A 78 4.39 -13.38 6.65
C PRO A 78 4.69 -13.04 8.12
N PHE A 79 5.62 -12.10 8.38
CA PHE A 79 6.03 -11.71 9.73
C PHE A 79 5.83 -10.23 10.04
N GLU A 80 5.54 -9.42 9.02
CA GLU A 80 5.48 -7.96 9.16
C GLU A 80 4.07 -7.46 8.87
N THR A 81 3.59 -6.54 9.71
CA THR A 81 2.27 -5.93 9.58
C THR A 81 2.38 -4.43 9.65
N LEU A 82 1.84 -3.76 8.63
CA LEU A 82 1.57 -2.34 8.66
C LEU A 82 0.38 -2.11 9.59
N ARG A 83 0.61 -1.36 10.66
CA ARG A 83 -0.47 -0.86 11.51
C ARG A 83 -0.78 0.56 11.08
N LEU A 84 -2.00 0.78 10.65
CA LEU A 84 -2.47 2.14 10.49
C LEU A 84 -2.54 2.74 11.89
N TRP A 85 -1.84 3.84 12.10
CA TRP A 85 -2.11 4.65 13.29
C TRP A 85 -3.58 5.04 13.22
N PRO A 86 -4.37 4.88 14.29
CA PRO A 86 -5.75 5.33 14.26
C PRO A 86 -5.69 6.82 13.96
N ALA A 87 -6.13 7.22 12.75
CA ALA A 87 -6.44 8.60 12.47
C ALA A 87 -7.35 9.02 13.62
N ARG A 88 -6.85 9.96 14.43
CA ARG A 88 -7.50 10.45 15.63
C ARG A 88 -8.95 10.72 15.23
N ARG A 89 -9.91 9.92 15.73
CA ARG A 89 -11.31 10.34 15.72
C ARG A 89 -11.34 11.56 16.61
N GLU A 90 -11.28 12.73 15.99
CA GLU A 90 -11.75 13.94 16.64
C GLU A 90 -13.28 13.81 16.65
N ASP A 91 -13.79 13.79 17.88
CA ASP A 91 -15.19 13.66 18.29
C ASP A 91 -16.04 14.84 17.82
#